data_AF-A0A3M7FQD2-F1
#
_entry.id   AF-A0A3M7FQD2-F1
#
_cell.length_a   1.000
_cell.length_b   1.000
_cell.length_c   1.000
_cell.angle_alpha   90.00
_cell.angle_beta   90.00
_cell.angle_gamma   90.00
#
_symmetry.space_group_name_H-M   'P 1'
#
loop_
_entity.id
_entity.type
_entity.pdbx_description
1 polymer ?
#
loop_
_entity_poly.entity_id
_entity_poly.type
_entity_poly.pdbx_seq_one_letter_code
_entity_poly.pdbx_strand_id
1 'polypeptide(L)'
;MESAIAEDKIPWRLGVFDAHCHPTDTLSSLGSIPSMSARVLTCMATRAQDQELVARAADTYGVSEEDAEHADNIERWSKEHKLIPAFGWHPWFSHQMLDEAEYDGASTLTAEQKVSHYQEVLTPKSDDREFLLALPDPRPFGDFIGQTKAYLQRYPLALVGEVGLDRSFRIPEAWLPEQANQRDDSLTPGGREGRRLSPYKVSIDHQRKVLLAQLHLAGEMQRAVSVHGVAAHGLVHDTLAETWKGYEKKGQSRKERRKAAEAPFAAQSDTAEGGETLQPESPKPYPPRVCLHSFSGPAETVKQYTASHVPCEVFFSFSTTINAWADRDSDRPKTGKVEAAVLQVPDDRVLIESDLHTAGERMDHYLAEIIIKICEVKGWELEDGVKRLGENWRRFMFGSAKPTEQR
;
A
#
# COMPACT_ATOMS: atom_id res chain seq x y z
N MET A 1 2.51 25.70 -20.52
CA MET A 1 2.73 26.84 -19.62
C MET A 1 1.44 27.21 -18.85
N GLU A 2 0.50 26.28 -18.67
CA GLU A 2 -0.74 26.45 -17.88
C GLU A 2 -0.76 25.59 -16.60
N SER A 3 0.24 24.73 -16.35
CA SER A 3 0.26 23.80 -15.21
C SER A 3 0.97 24.33 -13.95
N ALA A 4 1.71 25.43 -14.03
CA ALA A 4 2.43 25.99 -12.87
C ALA A 4 1.52 26.64 -11.82
N ILE A 5 0.26 26.94 -12.18
CA ILE A 5 -0.67 27.71 -11.32
C ILE A 5 -1.26 26.85 -10.18
N ALA A 6 -1.15 25.53 -10.25
CA ALA A 6 -1.75 24.61 -9.28
C ALA A 6 -0.87 24.38 -8.04
N GLU A 7 0.44 24.20 -8.21
CA GLU A 7 1.38 23.89 -7.12
C GLU A 7 1.55 25.04 -6.12
N ASP A 8 1.63 26.29 -6.62
CA ASP A 8 1.80 27.49 -5.79
C ASP A 8 0.63 27.72 -4.82
N LYS A 9 -0.51 27.06 -5.06
CA LYS A 9 -1.71 27.15 -4.22
C LYS A 9 -1.70 26.14 -3.08
N ILE A 10 -0.91 25.08 -3.16
CA ILE A 10 -0.91 24.03 -2.15
C ILE A 10 -0.26 24.55 -0.87
N PRO A 11 -0.95 24.48 0.29
CA PRO A 11 -0.38 24.87 1.56
C PRO A 11 0.56 23.80 2.11
N TRP A 12 1.69 23.53 1.43
CA TRP A 12 2.70 22.51 1.77
C TRP A 12 3.16 22.55 3.23
N ARG A 13 3.17 23.74 3.85
CA ARG A 13 3.48 23.95 5.27
C ARG A 13 2.60 23.13 6.23
N LEU A 14 1.41 22.72 5.80
CA LEU A 14 0.47 21.92 6.60
C LEU A 14 0.80 20.41 6.60
N GLY A 15 1.78 19.99 5.80
CA GLY A 15 2.21 18.60 5.67
C GLY A 15 1.41 17.88 4.58
N VAL A 16 2.07 17.62 3.46
CA VAL A 16 1.60 16.74 2.39
C VAL A 16 2.39 15.44 2.46
N PHE A 17 1.70 14.31 2.45
CA PHE A 17 2.31 13.01 2.67
C PHE A 17 1.91 12.08 1.52
N ASP A 18 2.90 11.48 0.88
CA ASP A 18 2.68 10.51 -0.17
C ASP A 18 2.49 9.12 0.45
N ALA A 19 1.28 8.57 0.33
CA ALA A 19 0.95 7.26 0.89
C ALA A 19 1.56 6.09 0.11
N HIS A 20 2.04 6.32 -1.12
CA HIS A 20 2.55 5.25 -1.97
C HIS A 20 3.39 5.78 -3.14
N CYS A 21 4.67 5.42 -3.19
CA CYS A 21 5.52 5.67 -4.35
C CYS A 21 6.69 4.68 -4.47
N HIS A 22 7.38 4.75 -5.60
CA HIS A 22 8.48 3.85 -5.97
C HIS A 22 9.78 4.59 -6.34
N PRO A 23 10.27 5.58 -5.57
CA PRO A 23 11.42 6.38 -5.96
C PRO A 23 12.72 5.56 -6.10
N THR A 24 12.77 4.35 -5.52
CA THR A 24 13.88 3.41 -5.69
C THR A 24 13.90 2.71 -7.05
N ASP A 25 12.84 2.80 -7.87
CA ASP A 25 12.90 2.31 -9.25
C ASP A 25 13.83 3.16 -10.12
N THR A 26 14.07 4.42 -9.75
CA THR A 26 15.02 5.34 -10.40
C THR A 26 16.03 5.86 -9.39
N LEU A 27 17.08 5.07 -9.13
CA LEU A 27 18.06 5.35 -8.07
C LEU A 27 18.73 6.72 -8.17
N SER A 28 18.93 7.22 -9.39
CA SER A 28 19.51 8.54 -9.64
C SER A 28 18.67 9.70 -9.07
N SER A 29 17.38 9.48 -8.79
CA SER A 29 16.47 10.49 -8.28
C SER A 29 16.41 10.57 -6.74
N LEU A 30 16.91 9.57 -6.03
CA LEU A 30 16.80 9.50 -4.56
C LEU A 30 17.43 10.70 -3.84
N GLY A 31 18.49 11.29 -4.42
CA GLY A 31 19.13 12.50 -3.89
C GLY A 31 18.23 13.74 -3.86
N SER A 32 17.10 13.72 -4.58
CA SER A 32 16.14 14.83 -4.64
C SER A 32 15.17 14.84 -3.45
N ILE A 33 15.04 13.75 -2.70
CA ILE A 33 14.07 13.62 -1.59
C ILE A 33 14.17 14.77 -0.58
N PRO A 34 15.35 15.20 -0.11
CA PRO A 34 15.46 16.31 0.84
C PRO A 34 14.87 17.62 0.30
N SER A 35 15.02 17.89 -1.00
CA SER A 35 14.53 19.12 -1.65
C SER A 35 13.04 19.15 -1.96
N MET A 36 12.33 18.02 -1.87
CA MET A 36 10.90 17.95 -2.19
C MET A 36 10.04 18.76 -1.23
N SER A 37 8.88 19.23 -1.69
CA SER A 37 7.87 19.91 -0.89
C SER A 37 7.05 18.92 -0.05
N ALA A 38 6.84 17.70 -0.55
CA ALA A 38 6.27 16.60 0.22
C ALA A 38 7.06 16.36 1.53
N ARG A 39 6.31 16.09 2.59
CA ARG A 39 6.87 15.89 3.94
C ARG A 39 7.40 14.48 4.14
N VAL A 40 6.63 13.47 3.76
CA VAL A 40 7.07 12.07 3.82
C VAL A 40 6.60 11.33 2.59
N LEU A 41 7.47 10.44 2.11
CA LEU A 41 7.23 9.47 1.06
C LEU A 41 7.15 8.07 1.66
N THR A 42 6.07 7.36 1.36
CA THR A 42 5.94 5.94 1.71
C THR A 42 6.48 5.11 0.55
N CYS A 43 7.71 4.62 0.70
CA CYS A 43 8.48 4.00 -0.38
C CYS A 43 8.28 2.48 -0.40
N MET A 44 7.69 1.95 -1.46
CA MET A 44 7.36 0.53 -1.58
C MET A 44 8.49 -0.28 -2.20
N ALA A 45 8.86 -1.39 -1.55
CA ALA A 45 9.64 -2.44 -2.18
C ALA A 45 8.69 -3.45 -2.83
N THR A 46 8.88 -3.73 -4.12
CA THR A 46 7.94 -4.58 -4.89
C THR A 46 8.51 -5.95 -5.26
N ARG A 47 9.84 -6.06 -5.34
CA ARG A 47 10.60 -7.25 -5.78
C ARG A 47 11.90 -7.42 -5.00
N ALA A 48 12.64 -8.50 -5.23
CA ALA A 48 13.89 -8.81 -4.53
C ALA A 48 14.92 -7.67 -4.58
N GLN A 49 15.09 -7.05 -5.75
CA GLN A 49 16.10 -6.02 -5.96
C GLN A 49 15.78 -4.74 -5.17
N ASP A 50 14.50 -4.45 -4.93
CA ASP A 50 14.06 -3.22 -4.27
C ASP A 50 14.24 -3.29 -2.75
N GLN A 51 14.15 -4.48 -2.15
CA GLN A 51 14.09 -4.62 -0.68
C GLN A 51 15.27 -3.93 0.02
N GLU A 52 16.49 -4.22 -0.43
CA GLU A 52 17.72 -3.63 0.13
C GLU A 52 17.86 -2.15 -0.24
N LEU A 53 17.38 -1.74 -1.41
CA LEU A 53 17.45 -0.35 -1.86
C LEU A 53 16.54 0.56 -1.02
N VAL A 54 15.32 0.09 -0.73
CA VAL A 54 14.38 0.76 0.18
C VAL A 54 14.94 0.81 1.60
N ALA A 55 15.57 -0.27 2.09
CA ALA A 55 16.23 -0.27 3.39
C ALA A 55 17.35 0.78 3.47
N ARG A 56 18.23 0.87 2.46
CA ARG A 56 19.28 1.90 2.42
C ARG A 56 18.75 3.32 2.31
N ALA A 57 17.67 3.51 1.55
CA ALA A 57 16.98 4.79 1.48
C ALA A 57 16.42 5.19 2.86
N ALA A 58 15.87 4.23 3.61
CA ALA A 58 15.42 4.45 4.98
C ALA A 58 16.57 4.69 5.98
N ASP A 59 17.75 4.10 5.78
CA ASP A 59 18.93 4.42 6.59
C ASP A 59 19.36 5.90 6.42
N THR A 60 19.06 6.48 5.26
CA THR A 60 19.49 7.86 4.92
C THR A 60 18.41 8.90 5.22
N TYR A 61 17.16 8.61 4.86
CA TYR A 61 16.04 9.55 4.90
C TYR A 61 14.89 9.08 5.81
N GLY A 62 15.09 8.02 6.57
CA GLY A 62 14.05 7.37 7.36
C GLY A 62 13.46 8.27 8.43
N VAL A 63 12.13 8.26 8.53
CA VAL A 63 11.41 8.85 9.66
C VAL A 63 11.80 8.12 10.94
N SER A 64 12.18 8.88 11.96
CA SER A 64 12.51 8.34 13.29
C SER A 64 11.28 8.23 14.19
N GLU A 65 11.39 7.46 15.27
CA GLU A 65 10.33 7.41 16.29
C GLU A 65 10.11 8.78 16.95
N GLU A 66 11.15 9.59 17.11
CA GLU A 66 11.04 10.96 17.64
C GLU A 66 10.23 11.88 16.71
N ASP A 67 10.40 11.75 15.39
CA ASP A 67 9.57 12.47 14.42
C ASP A 67 8.10 12.04 14.55
N ALA A 68 7.86 10.72 14.68
CA ALA A 68 6.51 10.17 14.81
C ALA A 68 5.81 10.60 16.11
N GLU A 69 6.53 10.76 17.22
CA GLU A 69 5.99 11.33 18.47
C GLU A 69 5.51 12.78 18.29
N HIS A 70 6.12 13.51 17.36
CA HIS A 70 5.78 14.89 17.02
C HIS A 70 4.94 15.00 15.75
N ALA A 71 4.29 13.92 15.30
CA ALA A 71 3.56 13.89 14.03
C ALA A 71 2.49 14.99 13.91
N ASP A 72 1.86 15.38 15.01
CA ASP A 72 0.85 16.45 15.03
C ASP A 72 1.45 17.87 15.02
N ASN A 73 2.76 18.01 15.19
CA ASN A 73 3.49 19.27 15.08
C ASN A 73 4.53 19.22 13.94
N ILE A 74 4.07 19.54 12.74
CA ILE A 74 4.84 19.57 11.50
C ILE A 74 6.11 20.44 11.54
N GLU A 75 6.16 21.44 12.43
CA GLU A 75 7.31 22.33 12.59
C GLU A 75 8.48 21.66 13.34
N ARG A 76 8.17 20.65 14.17
CA ARG A 76 9.17 19.87 14.91
C ARG A 76 9.72 18.69 14.11
N TRP A 77 9.02 18.30 13.04
CA TRP A 77 9.42 17.20 12.18
C TRP A 77 10.67 17.55 11.35
N SER A 78 11.67 16.65 11.35
CA SER A 78 12.93 16.84 10.62
C SER A 78 12.73 17.10 9.12
N LYS A 79 13.48 18.03 8.54
CA LYS A 79 13.44 18.26 7.08
C LYS A 79 14.21 17.19 6.30
N GLU A 80 15.03 16.39 6.98
CA GLU A 80 15.87 15.36 6.38
C GLU A 80 15.17 13.98 6.40
N HIS A 81 14.38 13.72 7.44
CA HIS A 81 13.65 12.47 7.60
C HIS A 81 12.30 12.52 6.87
N LYS A 82 12.30 12.05 5.62
CA LYS A 82 11.17 12.15 4.68
C LYS A 82 10.76 10.80 4.08
N LEU A 83 11.17 9.67 4.63
CA LEU A 83 10.87 8.35 4.06
C LEU A 83 10.37 7.36 5.10
N ILE A 84 9.27 6.67 4.80
CA ILE A 84 8.85 5.46 5.51
C ILE A 84 8.99 4.29 4.54
N PRO A 85 9.79 3.26 4.87
CA PRO A 85 9.92 2.10 4.00
C PRO A 85 8.72 1.16 4.14
N ALA A 86 8.35 0.52 3.05
CA ALA A 86 7.43 -0.61 3.03
C ALA A 86 8.08 -1.79 2.34
N PHE A 87 7.95 -2.98 2.94
CA PHE A 87 8.56 -4.20 2.44
C PHE A 87 7.48 -5.21 2.06
N GLY A 88 7.50 -5.66 0.82
CA GLY A 88 6.49 -6.55 0.28
C GLY A 88 6.92 -7.19 -1.04
N TRP A 89 6.13 -8.16 -1.46
CA TRP A 89 6.28 -8.83 -2.74
C TRP A 89 5.02 -8.63 -3.57
N HIS A 90 5.18 -7.89 -4.66
CA HIS A 90 4.10 -7.47 -5.52
C HIS A 90 3.54 -8.65 -6.35
N PRO A 91 2.22 -8.72 -6.62
CA PRO A 91 1.62 -9.81 -7.41
C PRO A 91 2.27 -10.04 -8.76
N TRP A 92 2.83 -9.00 -9.40
CA TRP A 92 3.52 -9.13 -10.68
C TRP A 92 4.71 -10.08 -10.65
N PHE A 93 5.40 -10.15 -9.51
CA PHE A 93 6.59 -10.97 -9.30
C PHE A 93 6.29 -12.23 -8.49
N SER A 94 5.03 -12.47 -8.10
CA SER A 94 4.65 -13.61 -7.26
C SER A 94 5.04 -14.97 -7.85
N HIS A 95 5.12 -15.10 -9.18
CA HIS A 95 5.64 -16.30 -9.85
C HIS A 95 7.07 -16.68 -9.45
N GLN A 96 7.83 -15.75 -8.89
CA GLN A 96 9.20 -15.96 -8.38
C GLN A 96 9.22 -16.45 -6.93
N MET A 97 8.07 -16.78 -6.34
CA MET A 97 7.97 -17.37 -5.00
C MET A 97 7.57 -18.83 -5.11
N LEU A 98 8.21 -19.69 -4.31
CA LEU A 98 7.83 -21.10 -4.16
C LEU A 98 7.43 -21.38 -2.71
N ASP A 99 6.45 -22.25 -2.51
CA ASP A 99 6.16 -22.78 -1.18
C ASP A 99 7.01 -24.02 -0.94
N GLU A 100 7.93 -23.92 0.01
CA GLU A 100 8.87 -25.00 0.32
C GLU A 100 8.16 -26.29 0.76
N ALA A 101 6.94 -26.18 1.31
CA ALA A 101 6.15 -27.34 1.72
C ALA A 101 5.72 -28.22 0.52
N GLU A 102 5.66 -27.66 -0.69
CA GLU A 102 5.34 -28.39 -1.92
C GLU A 102 6.57 -29.10 -2.51
N TYR A 103 7.77 -28.82 -1.98
CA TYR A 103 9.06 -29.31 -2.49
C TYR A 103 9.95 -29.90 -1.39
N ASP A 104 9.36 -30.59 -0.39
CA ASP A 104 10.09 -31.26 0.70
C ASP A 104 11.07 -30.35 1.46
N GLY A 105 10.77 -29.05 1.58
CA GLY A 105 11.64 -28.07 2.24
C GLY A 105 12.83 -27.60 1.39
N ALA A 106 12.81 -27.82 0.07
CA ALA A 106 13.91 -27.43 -0.81
C ALA A 106 14.08 -25.90 -0.88
N SER A 107 15.32 -25.43 -0.71
CA SER A 107 15.69 -24.02 -0.87
C SER A 107 15.92 -23.61 -2.33
N THR A 108 16.11 -24.59 -3.22
CA THR A 108 16.38 -24.40 -4.65
C THR A 108 15.74 -25.53 -5.43
N LEU A 109 15.18 -25.22 -6.60
CA LEU A 109 14.54 -26.21 -7.46
C LEU A 109 15.53 -26.77 -8.50
N THR A 110 15.39 -28.06 -8.82
CA THR A 110 16.00 -28.63 -10.04
C THR A 110 15.37 -28.03 -11.30
N ALA A 111 15.97 -28.26 -12.47
CA ALA A 111 15.40 -27.80 -13.74
C ALA A 111 13.97 -28.34 -13.97
N GLU A 112 13.74 -29.60 -13.61
CA GLU A 112 12.42 -30.25 -13.73
C GLU A 112 11.41 -29.66 -12.73
N GLN A 113 11.83 -29.42 -11.49
CA GLN A 113 10.97 -28.81 -10.48
C GLN A 113 10.62 -27.36 -10.84
N LYS A 114 11.59 -26.58 -11.37
CA LYS A 114 11.36 -25.22 -11.84
C LYS A 114 10.34 -25.18 -12.97
N VAL A 115 10.44 -26.10 -13.94
CA VAL A 115 9.45 -26.24 -15.01
C VAL A 115 8.08 -26.57 -14.43
N SER A 116 7.98 -27.56 -13.53
CA SER A 116 6.73 -27.94 -12.88
C SER A 116 6.09 -26.77 -12.13
N HIS A 117 6.89 -26.04 -11.33
CA HIS A 117 6.47 -24.84 -10.61
C HIS A 117 5.82 -23.83 -11.56
N TYR A 118 6.54 -23.44 -12.63
CA TYR A 118 6.00 -22.45 -13.57
C TYR A 118 4.78 -22.94 -14.36
N GLN A 119 4.66 -24.25 -14.62
CA GLN A 119 3.46 -24.82 -15.23
C GLN A 119 2.23 -24.76 -14.30
N GLU A 120 2.44 -24.79 -12.99
CA GLU A 120 1.38 -24.73 -11.99
C GLU A 120 0.97 -23.30 -11.67
N VAL A 121 1.94 -22.39 -11.55
CA VAL A 121 1.67 -21.00 -11.14
C VAL A 121 1.31 -20.08 -12.30
N LEU A 122 1.51 -20.48 -13.56
CA LEU A 122 1.16 -19.64 -14.72
C LEU A 122 -0.16 -20.05 -15.37
N THR A 123 -0.88 -19.05 -15.88
CA THR A 123 -2.10 -19.22 -16.66
C THR A 123 -2.05 -18.38 -17.97
N PRO A 124 -2.33 -18.96 -19.15
CA PRO A 124 -2.53 -20.39 -19.38
C PRO A 124 -1.28 -21.22 -19.07
N LYS A 125 -1.42 -22.54 -18.93
CA LYS A 125 -0.25 -23.42 -18.77
C LYS A 125 0.62 -23.39 -20.02
N SER A 126 1.93 -23.51 -19.83
CA SER A 126 2.91 -23.57 -20.92
C SER A 126 3.55 -24.94 -21.01
N ASP A 127 3.66 -25.48 -22.22
CA ASP A 127 4.46 -26.68 -22.51
C ASP A 127 5.85 -26.32 -23.07
N ASP A 128 6.16 -25.02 -23.20
CA ASP A 128 7.43 -24.52 -23.69
C ASP A 128 8.50 -24.58 -22.59
N ARG A 129 9.24 -25.69 -22.56
CA ARG A 129 10.28 -25.93 -21.57
C ARG A 129 11.40 -24.88 -21.60
N GLU A 130 11.80 -24.40 -22.78
CA GLU A 130 12.89 -23.42 -22.89
C GLU A 130 12.47 -22.09 -22.29
N PHE A 131 11.25 -21.64 -22.58
CA PHE A 131 10.67 -20.46 -21.96
C PHE A 131 10.63 -20.56 -20.44
N LEU A 132 10.15 -21.67 -19.88
CA LEU A 132 10.00 -21.85 -18.43
C LEU A 132 11.36 -21.89 -17.71
N LEU A 133 12.38 -22.47 -18.34
CA LEU A 133 13.74 -22.49 -17.80
C LEU A 133 14.41 -21.11 -17.84
N ALA A 134 14.04 -20.26 -18.81
CA ALA A 134 14.54 -18.89 -18.95
C ALA A 134 13.94 -17.89 -17.96
N LEU A 135 12.83 -18.23 -17.29
CA LEU A 135 12.29 -17.43 -16.19
C LEU A 135 13.26 -17.41 -14.99
N PRO A 136 13.17 -16.45 -14.07
CA PRO A 136 14.02 -16.40 -12.87
C PRO A 136 13.93 -17.69 -12.04
N ASP A 137 14.91 -17.95 -11.17
CA ASP A 137 14.78 -19.05 -10.20
C ASP A 137 13.82 -18.62 -9.09
N PRO A 138 12.78 -19.42 -8.77
CA PRO A 138 11.90 -19.13 -7.65
C PRO A 138 12.67 -19.13 -6.33
N ARG A 139 12.30 -18.24 -5.43
CA ARG A 139 12.83 -18.14 -4.06
C ARG A 139 11.85 -18.78 -3.06
N PRO A 140 12.37 -19.50 -2.04
CA PRO A 140 11.61 -19.92 -0.86
C PRO A 140 10.82 -18.78 -0.21
N PHE A 141 9.53 -19.00 0.00
CA PHE A 141 8.68 -17.97 0.56
C PHE A 141 8.95 -17.71 2.04
N GLY A 142 9.30 -18.75 2.81
CA GLY A 142 9.73 -18.65 4.20
C GLY A 142 10.94 -17.74 4.38
N ASP A 143 11.93 -17.84 3.48
CA ASP A 143 13.11 -16.97 3.49
C ASP A 143 12.74 -15.49 3.31
N PHE A 144 11.83 -15.20 2.37
CA PHE A 144 11.37 -13.83 2.14
C PHE A 144 10.56 -13.28 3.32
N ILE A 145 9.68 -14.07 3.92
CA ILE A 145 8.93 -13.67 5.13
C ILE A 145 9.89 -13.41 6.30
N GLY A 146 10.91 -14.26 6.48
CA GLY A 146 11.96 -14.07 7.48
C GLY A 146 12.76 -12.79 7.26
N GLN A 147 13.15 -12.51 6.01
CA GLN A 147 13.82 -11.26 5.63
C GLN A 147 12.95 -10.04 5.89
N THR A 148 11.68 -10.09 5.50
CA THR A 148 10.72 -8.99 5.71
C THR A 148 10.53 -8.72 7.19
N LYS A 149 10.40 -9.79 8.02
CA LYS A 149 10.34 -9.68 9.47
C LYS A 149 11.55 -8.95 10.06
N ALA A 150 12.76 -9.27 9.59
CA ALA A 150 13.98 -8.61 10.03
C ALA A 150 13.99 -7.11 9.68
N TYR A 151 13.52 -6.73 8.49
CA TYR A 151 13.38 -5.31 8.13
C TYR A 151 12.34 -4.59 8.99
N LEU A 152 11.17 -5.20 9.25
CA LEU A 152 10.13 -4.60 10.09
C LEU A 152 10.54 -4.46 11.56
N GLN A 153 11.51 -5.27 12.02
CA GLN A 153 12.16 -5.12 13.32
C GLN A 153 13.19 -3.99 13.31
N ARG A 154 13.98 -3.89 12.24
CA ARG A 154 14.99 -2.83 12.07
C ARG A 154 14.37 -1.44 11.91
N TYR A 155 13.22 -1.34 11.24
CA TYR A 155 12.52 -0.10 10.98
C TYR A 155 11.12 -0.15 11.63
N PRO A 156 10.98 0.33 12.88
CA PRO A 156 9.74 0.17 13.65
C PRO A 156 8.49 0.78 13.01
N LEU A 157 8.66 1.85 12.22
CA LEU A 157 7.59 2.56 11.51
C LEU A 157 7.28 1.98 10.12
N ALA A 158 8.03 0.96 9.67
CA ALA A 158 7.86 0.37 8.35
C ALA A 158 6.54 -0.38 8.18
N LEU A 159 6.08 -0.45 6.95
CA LEU A 159 4.85 -1.14 6.56
C LEU A 159 5.15 -2.47 5.86
N VAL A 160 4.11 -3.28 5.67
CA VAL A 160 4.12 -4.33 4.65
C VAL A 160 3.54 -3.75 3.35
N GLY A 161 4.28 -3.84 2.25
CA GLY A 161 3.84 -3.27 0.97
C GLY A 161 4.99 -3.13 -0.03
N GLU A 162 4.74 -3.19 -1.33
CA GLU A 162 3.42 -3.35 -1.95
C GLU A 162 3.06 -4.84 -2.11
N VAL A 163 1.86 -5.24 -1.66
CA VAL A 163 1.36 -6.63 -1.74
C VAL A 163 -0.03 -6.64 -2.34
N GLY A 164 -0.50 -7.70 -2.97
CA GLY A 164 -1.89 -7.70 -3.45
C GLY A 164 -2.20 -8.71 -4.53
N LEU A 165 -3.23 -8.42 -5.33
CA LEU A 165 -3.69 -9.25 -6.44
C LEU A 165 -3.87 -8.44 -7.73
N ASP A 166 -3.38 -8.97 -8.85
CA ASP A 166 -3.54 -8.42 -10.19
C ASP A 166 -3.94 -9.53 -11.19
N ARG A 167 -5.17 -9.46 -11.72
CA ARG A 167 -5.66 -10.41 -12.75
C ARG A 167 -5.30 -10.01 -14.19
N SER A 168 -4.86 -8.78 -14.39
CA SER A 168 -4.63 -8.18 -15.70
C SER A 168 -3.18 -8.34 -16.15
N PHE A 169 -2.24 -8.21 -15.22
CA PHE A 169 -0.80 -8.21 -15.53
C PHE A 169 -0.34 -9.52 -16.15
N ARG A 170 0.48 -9.40 -17.19
CA ARG A 170 1.17 -10.50 -17.86
C ARG A 170 2.65 -10.38 -17.58
N ILE A 171 3.32 -11.48 -17.27
CA ILE A 171 4.75 -11.45 -16.95
C ILE A 171 5.55 -11.04 -18.21
N PRO A 172 6.63 -10.27 -18.06
CA PRO A 172 7.49 -9.91 -19.19
C PRO A 172 8.20 -11.14 -19.75
N GLU A 173 8.51 -11.11 -21.04
CA GLU A 173 9.40 -12.10 -21.67
C GLU A 173 10.81 -12.04 -21.05
N ALA A 174 11.55 -13.14 -21.15
CA ALA A 174 12.95 -13.17 -20.72
C ALA A 174 13.80 -12.22 -21.59
N TRP A 175 14.87 -11.67 -21.00
CA TRP A 175 15.81 -10.84 -21.75
C TRP A 175 16.51 -11.67 -22.84
N LEU A 176 16.54 -11.15 -24.06
CA LEU A 176 17.49 -11.65 -25.07
C LEU A 176 18.90 -11.11 -24.75
N PRO A 177 19.98 -11.88 -25.00
CA PRO A 177 21.35 -11.46 -24.65
C PRO A 177 21.75 -10.07 -25.18
N GLU A 178 21.31 -9.72 -26.39
CA GLU A 178 21.60 -8.42 -27.01
C GLU A 178 20.86 -7.24 -26.34
N GLN A 179 19.67 -7.50 -25.80
CA GLN A 179 18.84 -6.48 -25.14
C GLN A 179 19.30 -6.21 -23.71
N ALA A 180 19.87 -7.20 -23.03
CA ALA A 180 20.43 -7.03 -21.69
C ALA A 180 21.57 -5.99 -21.66
N ASN A 181 22.34 -5.87 -22.76
CA ASN A 181 23.44 -4.92 -22.90
C ASN A 181 22.97 -3.48 -23.23
N GLN A 182 21.68 -3.28 -23.51
CA GLN A 182 21.09 -1.96 -23.83
C GLN A 182 20.19 -1.45 -22.71
N ARG A 183 20.26 -2.06 -21.52
CA ARG A 183 19.48 -1.63 -20.36
C ARG A 183 19.89 -0.22 -19.93
N ASP A 184 18.90 0.53 -19.44
CA ASP A 184 19.12 1.82 -18.83
C ASP A 184 19.67 1.60 -17.41
N ASP A 185 20.95 1.92 -17.22
CA ASP A 185 21.65 1.74 -15.94
C ASP A 185 21.11 2.65 -14.82
N SER A 186 20.24 3.62 -15.15
CA SER A 186 19.57 4.45 -14.14
C SER A 186 18.39 3.75 -13.45
N LEU A 187 17.86 2.68 -14.05
CA LEU A 187 16.71 1.93 -13.53
C LEU A 187 17.14 0.76 -12.65
N THR A 188 16.36 0.51 -11.61
CA THR A 188 16.58 -0.66 -10.76
C THR A 188 16.26 -1.96 -11.51
N PRO A 189 17.18 -2.94 -11.55
CA PRO A 189 16.96 -4.18 -12.27
C PRO A 189 15.74 -4.98 -11.83
N GLY A 190 15.20 -5.80 -12.73
CA GLY A 190 14.15 -6.78 -12.42
C GLY A 190 12.73 -6.30 -12.69
N GLY A 191 12.52 -5.00 -12.94
CA GLY A 191 11.25 -4.45 -13.40
C GLY A 191 10.93 -4.82 -14.85
N ARG A 192 9.84 -4.28 -15.42
CA ARG A 192 9.50 -4.56 -16.83
C ARG A 192 10.54 -4.02 -17.80
N GLU A 193 11.07 -2.83 -17.55
CA GLU A 193 12.18 -2.24 -18.33
C GLU A 193 11.92 -2.23 -19.86
N GLY A 194 10.68 -1.92 -20.25
CA GLY A 194 10.27 -1.90 -21.66
C GLY A 194 10.08 -3.27 -22.33
N ARG A 195 10.36 -4.38 -21.63
CA ARG A 195 10.18 -5.73 -22.17
C ARG A 195 8.76 -5.99 -22.66
N ARG A 196 8.65 -6.80 -23.71
CA ARG A 196 7.38 -7.29 -24.23
C ARG A 196 6.71 -8.17 -23.18
N LEU A 197 5.39 -8.04 -23.07
CA LEU A 197 4.60 -8.89 -22.20
C LEU A 197 4.31 -10.23 -22.89
N SER A 198 4.61 -11.31 -22.18
CA SER A 198 4.28 -12.68 -22.60
C SER A 198 2.75 -12.90 -22.58
N PRO A 199 2.22 -14.04 -23.06
CA PRO A 199 0.80 -14.37 -22.91
C PRO A 199 0.44 -14.82 -21.49
N TYR A 200 1.43 -15.07 -20.63
CA TYR A 200 1.24 -15.72 -19.33
C TYR A 200 0.99 -14.72 -18.20
N LYS A 201 0.11 -15.11 -17.28
CA LYS A 201 -0.19 -14.42 -16.03
C LYS A 201 0.10 -15.34 -14.87
N VAL A 202 0.31 -14.79 -13.68
CA VAL A 202 0.33 -15.62 -12.47
C VAL A 202 -1.09 -16.00 -12.09
N SER A 203 -1.30 -17.27 -11.75
CA SER A 203 -2.60 -17.78 -11.32
C SER A 203 -3.07 -17.04 -10.07
N ILE A 204 -4.38 -16.80 -9.99
CA ILE A 204 -4.94 -16.02 -8.88
C ILE A 204 -4.80 -16.77 -7.55
N ASP A 205 -4.81 -18.09 -7.58
CA ASP A 205 -4.62 -18.93 -6.40
C ASP A 205 -3.21 -18.80 -5.84
N HIS A 206 -2.19 -18.78 -6.72
CA HIS A 206 -0.81 -18.57 -6.29
C HIS A 206 -0.60 -17.14 -5.77
N GLN A 207 -1.16 -16.12 -6.43
CA GLN A 207 -1.13 -14.75 -5.91
C GLN A 207 -1.78 -14.63 -4.52
N ARG A 208 -2.94 -15.27 -4.29
CA ARG A 208 -3.61 -15.28 -2.98
C ARG A 208 -2.79 -15.95 -1.90
N LYS A 209 -2.12 -17.06 -2.23
CA LYS A 209 -1.21 -17.77 -1.32
C LYS A 209 -0.07 -16.85 -0.84
N VAL A 210 0.56 -16.12 -1.77
CA VAL A 210 1.61 -15.14 -1.48
C VAL A 210 1.07 -13.92 -0.72
N LEU A 211 -0.13 -13.45 -1.04
CA LEU A 211 -0.75 -12.35 -0.30
C LEU A 211 -1.07 -12.73 1.15
N LEU A 212 -1.67 -13.91 1.39
CA LEU A 212 -2.10 -14.33 2.72
C LEU A 212 -0.97 -14.39 3.73
N ALA A 213 0.19 -14.95 3.39
CA ALA A 213 1.28 -15.01 4.36
C ALA A 213 1.87 -13.62 4.66
N GLN A 214 1.90 -12.71 3.68
CA GLN A 214 2.34 -11.33 3.92
C GLN A 214 1.34 -10.58 4.82
N LEU A 215 0.03 -10.80 4.66
CA LEU A 215 -0.99 -10.26 5.55
C LEU A 215 -0.88 -10.84 6.97
N HIS A 216 -0.59 -12.14 7.10
CA HIS A 216 -0.37 -12.76 8.40
C HIS A 216 0.88 -12.22 9.09
N LEU A 217 1.98 -11.99 8.36
CA LEU A 217 3.16 -11.31 8.92
C LEU A 217 2.80 -9.90 9.40
N ALA A 218 2.04 -9.14 8.61
CA ALA A 218 1.58 -7.81 9.01
C ALA A 218 0.70 -7.86 10.26
N GLY A 219 -0.19 -8.86 10.38
CA GLY A 219 -0.96 -9.11 11.60
C GLY A 219 -0.07 -9.47 12.79
N GLU A 220 0.85 -10.42 12.64
CA GLU A 220 1.78 -10.84 13.70
C GLU A 220 2.60 -9.64 14.23
N MET A 221 3.06 -8.78 13.34
CA MET A 221 3.88 -7.61 13.69
C MET A 221 3.08 -6.32 13.93
N GLN A 222 1.75 -6.40 13.84
CA GLN A 222 0.82 -5.27 13.95
C GLN A 222 1.23 -4.08 13.05
N ARG A 223 1.57 -4.37 11.79
CA ARG A 223 1.98 -3.39 10.78
C ARG A 223 0.84 -3.04 9.83
N ALA A 224 0.83 -1.78 9.40
CA ALA A 224 -0.05 -1.34 8.33
C ALA A 224 0.34 -2.00 7.00
N VAL A 225 -0.61 -2.11 6.08
CA VAL A 225 -0.39 -2.74 4.77
C VAL A 225 -0.83 -1.82 3.64
N SER A 226 -0.01 -1.71 2.59
CA SER A 226 -0.41 -1.12 1.31
C SER A 226 -0.74 -2.22 0.30
N VAL A 227 -1.98 -2.23 -0.21
CA VAL A 227 -2.55 -3.35 -0.97
C VAL A 227 -2.87 -2.96 -2.41
N HIS A 228 -2.25 -3.68 -3.34
CA HIS A 228 -2.51 -3.70 -4.77
C HIS A 228 -3.79 -4.47 -5.12
N GLY A 229 -4.59 -3.92 -6.03
CA GLY A 229 -5.83 -4.56 -6.45
C GLY A 229 -6.30 -4.15 -7.85
N VAL A 230 -5.88 -4.89 -8.88
CA VAL A 230 -6.26 -4.62 -10.27
C VAL A 230 -7.09 -5.75 -10.85
N ALA A 231 -8.31 -5.41 -11.32
CA ALA A 231 -9.31 -6.35 -11.84
C ALA A 231 -9.62 -7.51 -10.88
N ALA A 232 -9.35 -7.34 -9.57
CA ALA A 232 -9.42 -8.38 -8.56
C ALA A 232 -10.14 -7.95 -7.27
N HIS A 233 -10.81 -6.79 -7.24
CA HIS A 233 -11.27 -6.13 -6.00
C HIS A 233 -12.08 -7.02 -5.05
N GLY A 234 -12.98 -7.87 -5.57
CA GLY A 234 -13.73 -8.82 -4.74
C GLY A 234 -12.84 -9.89 -4.10
N LEU A 235 -11.86 -10.41 -4.84
CA LEU A 235 -10.91 -11.39 -4.28
C LEU A 235 -9.93 -10.75 -3.30
N VAL A 236 -9.55 -9.49 -3.50
CA VAL A 236 -8.77 -8.72 -2.52
C VAL A 236 -9.56 -8.60 -1.22
N HIS A 237 -10.84 -8.22 -1.31
CA HIS A 237 -11.72 -8.16 -0.14
C HIS A 237 -11.81 -9.52 0.57
N ASP A 238 -12.10 -10.58 -0.16
CA ASP A 238 -12.29 -11.91 0.41
C ASP A 238 -11.01 -12.44 1.07
N THR A 239 -9.86 -12.18 0.45
CA THR A 239 -8.55 -12.58 1.00
C THR A 239 -8.19 -11.80 2.26
N LEU A 240 -8.48 -10.50 2.29
CA LEU A 240 -8.35 -9.70 3.51
C LEU A 240 -9.30 -10.20 4.60
N ALA A 241 -10.56 -10.48 4.25
CA ALA A 241 -11.59 -10.96 5.17
C ALA A 241 -11.27 -12.32 5.79
N GLU A 242 -10.58 -13.18 5.05
CA GLU A 242 -10.06 -14.45 5.56
C GLU A 242 -9.15 -14.26 6.78
N THR A 243 -8.34 -13.19 6.81
CA THR A 243 -7.38 -12.94 7.91
C THR A 243 -8.04 -12.50 9.21
N TRP A 244 -9.23 -11.90 9.16
CA TRP A 244 -9.94 -11.41 10.34
C TRP A 244 -11.21 -12.20 10.68
N LYS A 245 -11.41 -13.36 10.04
CA LYS A 245 -12.53 -14.23 10.30
C LYS A 245 -12.60 -14.61 11.79
N GLY A 246 -13.74 -14.34 12.43
CA GLY A 246 -13.94 -14.56 13.87
C GLY A 246 -13.54 -13.39 14.76
N TYR A 247 -13.00 -12.31 14.19
CA TYR A 247 -12.64 -11.08 14.89
C TYR A 247 -13.53 -9.90 14.52
N GLU A 248 -14.65 -10.15 13.83
CA GLU A 248 -15.57 -9.11 13.41
C GLU A 248 -16.15 -8.35 14.63
N LYS A 249 -16.20 -7.03 14.53
CA LYS A 249 -16.77 -6.19 15.58
C LYS A 249 -18.26 -6.50 15.71
N LYS A 250 -18.69 -6.87 16.92
CA LYS A 250 -20.12 -7.02 17.24
C LYS A 250 -20.79 -5.66 17.00
N GLY A 251 -21.74 -5.61 16.07
CA GLY A 251 -22.44 -4.38 15.75
C GLY A 251 -23.13 -3.82 17.00
N GLN A 252 -22.93 -2.53 17.28
CA GLN A 252 -23.69 -1.84 18.32
C GLN A 252 -25.19 -2.01 18.04
N SER A 253 -25.94 -2.50 19.02
CA SER A 253 -27.38 -2.69 18.85
C SER A 253 -28.06 -1.34 18.56
N ARG A 254 -29.23 -1.37 17.90
CA ARG A 254 -30.07 -0.17 17.70
C ARG A 254 -30.32 0.61 19.00
N LYS A 255 -30.31 -0.07 20.15
CA LYS A 255 -30.49 0.51 21.48
C LYS A 255 -29.25 1.27 21.95
N GLU A 256 -28.04 0.76 21.67
CA GLU A 256 -26.76 1.40 21.99
C GLU A 256 -26.51 2.62 21.10
N ARG A 257 -26.81 2.53 19.80
CA ARG A 257 -26.75 3.68 18.88
C ARG A 257 -27.67 4.82 19.29
N ARG A 258 -28.88 4.48 19.77
CA ARG A 258 -29.85 5.47 20.25
C ARG A 258 -29.40 6.12 21.56
N LYS A 259 -28.82 5.34 22.48
CA LYS A 259 -28.28 5.85 23.75
C LYS A 259 -27.04 6.74 23.57
N ALA A 260 -26.21 6.46 22.57
CA ALA A 260 -25.07 7.31 22.20
C ALA A 260 -25.48 8.60 21.48
N ALA A 261 -26.56 8.58 20.69
CA ALA A 261 -27.10 9.75 20.01
C ALA A 261 -27.91 10.68 20.94
N GLU A 262 -28.43 10.16 22.05
CA GLU A 262 -29.25 10.89 23.04
C GLU A 262 -28.42 11.56 24.16
N ALA A 263 -27.08 11.50 24.12
CA ALA A 263 -26.21 12.09 25.15
C ALA A 263 -25.41 13.32 24.65
N PRO A 264 -26.02 14.50 24.50
CA PRO A 264 -25.28 15.76 24.46
C PRO A 264 -25.03 16.22 25.91
N PHE A 265 -23.77 16.18 26.35
CA PHE A 265 -23.30 16.63 27.67
C PHE A 265 -23.84 15.87 28.90
N ALA A 266 -23.18 14.78 29.27
CA ALA A 266 -23.10 14.38 30.68
C ALA A 266 -21.73 13.73 30.94
N ALA A 267 -21.06 14.25 31.97
CA ALA A 267 -19.76 13.79 32.44
C ALA A 267 -19.76 12.30 32.79
N GLN A 268 -18.56 11.72 32.72
CA GLN A 268 -18.20 10.38 33.15
C GLN A 268 -18.98 9.93 34.40
N SER A 269 -19.67 8.81 34.26
CA SER A 269 -19.95 7.93 35.39
C SER A 269 -19.71 6.49 34.92
N ASP A 270 -18.64 5.92 35.46
CA ASP A 270 -18.31 4.51 35.35
C ASP A 270 -19.51 3.63 35.70
N THR A 271 -19.90 2.80 34.74
CA THR A 271 -20.45 1.48 35.05
C THR A 271 -19.69 0.48 34.20
N ALA A 272 -18.50 0.15 34.71
CA ALA A 272 -17.83 -1.10 34.40
C ALA A 272 -18.71 -2.25 34.94
N GLU A 273 -19.10 -3.18 34.07
CA GLU A 273 -19.34 -4.58 34.44
C GLU A 273 -19.30 -5.43 33.16
N GLY A 274 -18.31 -6.32 33.08
CA GLY A 274 -18.05 -7.20 31.93
C GLY A 274 -16.55 -7.30 31.65
N GLY A 275 -15.82 -7.86 32.62
CA GLY A 275 -14.36 -7.83 32.65
C GLY A 275 -13.68 -8.61 31.53
N GLU A 276 -12.55 -8.07 31.12
CA GLU A 276 -11.34 -8.82 30.81
C GLU A 276 -10.18 -7.95 31.31
N THR A 277 -9.44 -8.47 32.29
CA THR A 277 -8.13 -7.96 32.67
C THR A 277 -7.30 -7.74 31.41
N LEU A 278 -6.75 -6.53 31.24
CA LEU A 278 -5.84 -6.13 30.17
C LEU A 278 -4.58 -7.02 30.18
N GLN A 279 -4.68 -8.22 29.63
CA GLN A 279 -3.53 -8.92 29.09
C GLN A 279 -3.08 -8.14 27.85
N PRO A 280 -1.77 -8.05 27.56
CA PRO A 280 -1.34 -7.55 26.26
C PRO A 280 -2.04 -8.41 25.20
N GLU A 281 -2.96 -7.81 24.44
CA GLU A 281 -3.70 -8.52 23.39
C GLU A 281 -2.68 -9.25 22.52
N SER A 282 -2.79 -10.57 22.44
CA SER A 282 -1.97 -11.37 21.53
C SER A 282 -2.06 -10.79 20.12
N PRO A 283 -0.96 -10.77 19.33
CA PRO A 283 -0.99 -10.23 17.98
C PRO A 283 -2.15 -10.82 17.18
N LYS A 284 -2.92 -9.94 16.53
CA LYS A 284 -4.10 -10.34 15.77
C LYS A 284 -3.67 -10.93 14.41
N PRO A 285 -4.40 -11.89 13.85
CA PRO A 285 -4.01 -12.55 12.58
C PRO A 285 -4.18 -11.66 11.34
N TYR A 286 -4.64 -10.42 11.51
CA TYR A 286 -4.92 -9.44 10.47
C TYR A 286 -4.18 -8.12 10.74
N PRO A 287 -3.84 -7.36 9.69
CA PRO A 287 -3.22 -6.06 9.86
C PRO A 287 -4.19 -5.04 10.50
N PRO A 288 -3.73 -4.21 11.45
CA PRO A 288 -4.58 -3.22 12.10
C PRO A 288 -5.09 -2.14 11.12
N ARG A 289 -4.31 -1.84 10.09
CA ARG A 289 -4.57 -0.77 9.12
C ARG A 289 -4.23 -1.24 7.71
N VAL A 290 -5.09 -0.92 6.75
CA VAL A 290 -4.94 -1.33 5.35
C VAL A 290 -5.20 -0.12 4.46
N CYS A 291 -4.30 0.17 3.54
CA CYS A 291 -4.54 1.09 2.43
C CYS A 291 -4.77 0.28 1.16
N LEU A 292 -5.92 0.47 0.52
CA LEU A 292 -6.13 -0.01 -0.85
C LEU A 292 -5.54 1.05 -1.79
N HIS A 293 -4.35 0.78 -2.32
CA HIS A 293 -3.64 1.76 -3.13
C HIS A 293 -4.29 1.95 -4.51
N SER A 294 -4.18 3.16 -5.05
CA SER A 294 -4.75 3.57 -6.35
C SER A 294 -6.14 2.99 -6.59
N PHE A 295 -7.04 3.15 -5.63
CA PHE A 295 -8.29 2.40 -5.61
C PHE A 295 -9.14 2.68 -6.86
N SER A 296 -9.34 1.65 -7.68
CA SER A 296 -10.08 1.71 -8.94
C SER A 296 -11.35 0.85 -8.94
N GLY A 297 -11.73 0.33 -7.76
CA GLY A 297 -12.91 -0.51 -7.57
C GLY A 297 -14.23 0.27 -7.67
N PRO A 298 -15.37 -0.43 -7.84
CA PRO A 298 -16.68 0.20 -7.76
C PRO A 298 -16.94 0.83 -6.40
N ALA A 299 -17.68 1.94 -6.38
CA ALA A 299 -18.03 2.70 -5.18
C ALA A 299 -18.76 1.85 -4.12
N GLU A 300 -19.55 0.86 -4.56
CA GLU A 300 -20.26 -0.09 -3.68
C GLU A 300 -19.29 -0.94 -2.85
N THR A 301 -18.10 -1.24 -3.38
CA THR A 301 -17.08 -2.04 -2.68
C THR A 301 -16.52 -1.29 -1.47
N VAL A 302 -16.49 0.05 -1.50
CA VAL A 302 -16.05 0.89 -0.37
C VAL A 302 -16.87 0.60 0.88
N LYS A 303 -18.17 0.33 0.72
CA LYS A 303 -19.07 0.04 1.85
C LYS A 303 -18.77 -1.29 2.53
N GLN A 304 -18.18 -2.25 1.80
CA GLN A 304 -17.81 -3.55 2.37
C GLN A 304 -16.65 -3.38 3.36
N TYR A 305 -15.63 -2.60 2.96
CA TYR A 305 -14.46 -2.31 3.78
C TYR A 305 -14.72 -1.36 4.95
N THR A 306 -15.70 -0.47 4.83
CA THR A 306 -16.04 0.53 5.86
C THR A 306 -17.21 0.10 6.74
N ALA A 307 -17.71 -1.13 6.57
CA ALA A 307 -18.78 -1.65 7.39
C ALA A 307 -18.36 -1.75 8.86
N SER A 308 -19.29 -1.48 9.79
CA SER A 308 -18.98 -1.41 11.22
C SER A 308 -18.50 -2.72 11.86
N HIS A 309 -18.67 -3.86 11.17
CA HIS A 309 -18.19 -5.16 11.62
C HIS A 309 -16.73 -5.42 11.21
N VAL A 310 -16.17 -4.65 10.27
CA VAL A 310 -14.78 -4.79 9.83
C VAL A 310 -13.85 -4.38 10.99
N PRO A 311 -12.95 -5.28 11.44
CA PRO A 311 -12.11 -4.98 12.59
C PRO A 311 -10.93 -4.06 12.24
N CYS A 312 -10.44 -4.12 11.00
CA CYS A 312 -9.36 -3.28 10.49
C CYS A 312 -9.82 -1.86 10.17
N GLU A 313 -8.88 -0.94 10.19
CA GLU A 313 -9.06 0.41 9.66
C GLU A 313 -8.62 0.45 8.20
N VAL A 314 -9.59 0.58 7.28
CA VAL A 314 -9.32 0.56 5.83
C VAL A 314 -9.35 1.97 5.24
N PHE A 315 -8.28 2.33 4.56
CA PHE A 315 -8.04 3.59 3.85
C PHE A 315 -7.99 3.34 2.35
N PHE A 316 -8.19 4.40 1.58
CA PHE A 316 -8.19 4.38 0.13
C PHE A 316 -7.36 5.55 -0.37
N SER A 317 -6.27 5.26 -1.08
CA SER A 317 -5.51 6.30 -1.77
C SER A 317 -5.90 6.38 -3.24
N PHE A 318 -5.65 7.56 -3.79
CA PHE A 318 -5.91 7.90 -5.18
C PHE A 318 -4.73 8.68 -5.73
N SER A 319 -4.54 8.62 -7.06
CA SER A 319 -3.52 9.34 -7.81
C SER A 319 -4.10 9.86 -9.14
N THR A 320 -3.51 10.89 -9.72
CA THR A 320 -3.88 11.33 -11.09
C THR A 320 -3.18 10.52 -12.18
N THR A 321 -2.11 9.80 -11.83
CA THR A 321 -1.30 8.98 -12.73
C THR A 321 -1.93 7.62 -13.05
N ILE A 322 -2.63 7.01 -12.08
CA ILE A 322 -3.21 5.66 -12.22
C ILE A 322 -4.72 5.68 -12.37
N ASN A 323 -5.41 6.51 -11.60
CA ASN A 323 -6.87 6.49 -11.62
C ASN A 323 -7.43 7.16 -12.89
N ALA A 324 -8.37 6.48 -13.54
CA ALA A 324 -9.07 6.99 -14.72
C ALA A 324 -10.20 7.95 -14.32
N TRP A 325 -9.83 9.21 -14.02
CA TRP A 325 -10.77 10.30 -13.72
C TRP A 325 -11.63 10.67 -14.94
N ALA A 326 -12.84 11.17 -14.70
CA ALA A 326 -13.69 11.63 -15.80
C ALA A 326 -13.17 12.94 -16.43
N ASP A 327 -13.22 13.00 -17.76
CA ASP A 327 -12.85 14.19 -18.52
C ASP A 327 -13.77 15.37 -18.22
N ARG A 328 -13.15 16.52 -17.93
CA ARG A 328 -13.81 17.78 -17.62
C ARG A 328 -14.54 18.39 -18.82
N ASP A 329 -14.07 18.10 -20.04
CA ASP A 329 -14.56 18.70 -21.30
C ASP A 329 -15.70 17.92 -21.97
N SER A 330 -16.31 16.95 -21.28
CA SER A 330 -17.47 16.26 -21.82
C SER A 330 -18.75 17.10 -21.65
N ASP A 331 -19.49 17.32 -22.74
CA ASP A 331 -20.78 18.06 -22.80
C ASP A 331 -21.89 17.52 -21.86
N ARG A 332 -21.62 16.44 -21.12
CA ARG A 332 -22.50 15.91 -20.07
C ARG A 332 -21.66 15.64 -18.82
N PRO A 333 -21.77 16.46 -17.76
CA PRO A 333 -21.10 16.16 -16.50
C PRO A 333 -21.66 14.85 -15.94
N LYS A 334 -20.87 13.78 -16.07
CA LYS A 334 -21.14 12.50 -15.42
C LYS A 334 -20.07 12.31 -14.36
N THR A 335 -20.50 12.04 -13.12
CA THR A 335 -19.61 11.55 -12.08
C THR A 335 -18.97 10.26 -12.59
N GLY A 336 -17.65 10.29 -12.78
CA GLY A 336 -16.89 9.11 -13.19
C GLY A 336 -16.86 8.05 -12.09
N LYS A 337 -16.34 6.88 -12.43
CA LYS A 337 -16.26 5.74 -11.49
C LYS A 337 -15.37 6.07 -10.29
N VAL A 338 -14.26 6.76 -10.52
CA VAL A 338 -13.31 7.15 -9.47
C VAL A 338 -13.93 8.22 -8.58
N GLU A 339 -14.55 9.25 -9.16
CA GLU A 339 -15.25 10.28 -8.40
C GLU A 339 -16.36 9.68 -7.53
N ALA A 340 -17.14 8.74 -8.06
CA ALA A 340 -18.17 8.04 -7.30
C ALA A 340 -17.58 7.23 -6.14
N ALA A 341 -16.42 6.59 -6.33
CA ALA A 341 -15.72 5.89 -5.26
C ALA A 341 -15.23 6.85 -4.17
N VAL A 342 -14.54 7.94 -4.54
CA VAL A 342 -14.06 8.97 -3.60
C VAL A 342 -15.21 9.52 -2.77
N LEU A 343 -16.37 9.79 -3.37
CA LEU A 343 -17.57 10.26 -2.67
C LEU A 343 -18.11 9.24 -1.63
N GLN A 344 -17.89 7.94 -1.83
CA GLN A 344 -18.28 6.91 -0.86
C GLN A 344 -17.26 6.68 0.25
N VAL A 345 -15.99 7.05 0.06
CA VAL A 345 -14.95 6.88 1.08
C VAL A 345 -15.22 7.88 2.23
N PRO A 346 -15.25 7.46 3.51
CA PRO A 346 -15.35 8.37 4.63
C PRO A 346 -14.23 9.42 4.63
N ASP A 347 -14.52 10.64 5.04
CA ASP A 347 -13.58 11.76 4.96
C ASP A 347 -12.29 11.52 5.76
N ASP A 348 -12.35 10.70 6.81
CA ASP A 348 -11.23 10.30 7.65
C ASP A 348 -10.43 9.09 7.11
N ARG A 349 -10.73 8.63 5.89
CA ARG A 349 -10.15 7.43 5.24
C ARG A 349 -9.58 7.66 3.85
N VAL A 350 -9.60 8.90 3.37
CA VAL A 350 -9.02 9.27 2.07
C VAL A 350 -7.54 9.55 2.24
N LEU A 351 -6.72 8.92 1.39
CA LEU A 351 -5.29 9.19 1.26
C LEU A 351 -4.99 9.69 -0.16
N ILE A 352 -3.80 10.25 -0.34
CA ILE A 352 -3.27 10.65 -1.65
C ILE A 352 -1.95 9.95 -1.88
N GLU A 353 -1.63 9.73 -3.15
CA GLU A 353 -0.34 9.19 -3.54
C GLU A 353 0.07 9.68 -4.92
N SER A 354 1.38 9.61 -5.21
CA SER A 354 1.90 9.89 -6.55
C SER A 354 1.97 8.64 -7.43
N ASP A 355 2.21 7.48 -6.82
CA ASP A 355 2.53 6.21 -7.48
C ASP A 355 3.72 6.33 -8.47
N LEU A 356 4.62 7.28 -8.22
CA LEU A 356 5.69 7.62 -9.18
C LEU A 356 7.00 6.89 -8.86
N HIS A 357 7.70 6.49 -9.92
CA HIS A 357 8.99 5.78 -9.89
C HIS A 357 10.22 6.69 -9.66
N THR A 358 10.01 8.00 -9.49
CA THR A 358 11.08 9.01 -9.50
C THR A 358 10.79 10.11 -8.50
N ALA A 359 11.71 10.36 -7.57
CA ALA A 359 11.61 11.48 -6.62
C ALA A 359 11.94 12.84 -7.29
N GLY A 360 11.40 13.92 -6.74
CA GLY A 360 11.65 15.30 -7.18
C GLY A 360 10.38 16.06 -7.56
N GLU A 361 10.55 17.21 -8.24
CA GLU A 361 9.48 18.18 -8.54
C GLU A 361 8.27 17.55 -9.25
N ARG A 362 8.49 16.57 -10.14
CA ARG A 362 7.40 15.88 -10.84
C ARG A 362 6.49 15.11 -9.90
N MET A 363 7.03 14.54 -8.83
CA MET A 363 6.23 13.83 -7.82
C MET A 363 5.43 14.85 -6.98
N ASP A 364 6.03 15.98 -6.59
CA ASP A 364 5.31 17.08 -5.93
C ASP A 364 4.16 17.62 -6.80
N HIS A 365 4.37 17.74 -8.11
CA HIS A 365 3.35 18.14 -9.08
C HIS A 365 2.12 17.23 -9.02
N TYR A 366 2.31 15.90 -9.14
CA TYR A 366 1.19 14.96 -9.10
C TYR A 366 0.49 14.93 -7.74
N LEU A 367 1.24 15.11 -6.64
CA LEU A 367 0.65 15.26 -5.31
C LEU A 367 -0.24 16.52 -5.22
N ALA A 368 0.21 17.64 -5.80
CA ALA A 368 -0.60 18.86 -5.88
C ALA A 368 -1.88 18.64 -6.68
N GLU A 369 -1.77 18.02 -7.86
CA GLU A 369 -2.92 17.72 -8.72
C GLU A 369 -3.97 16.86 -8.02
N ILE A 370 -3.54 15.77 -7.37
CA ILE A 370 -4.49 14.87 -6.70
C ILE A 370 -5.14 15.53 -5.49
N ILE A 371 -4.43 16.35 -4.72
CA ILE A 371 -5.01 17.12 -3.62
C ILE A 371 -6.17 17.99 -4.15
N ILE A 372 -5.92 18.75 -5.22
CA ILE A 372 -6.93 19.62 -5.81
C ILE A 372 -8.12 18.80 -6.29
N LYS A 373 -7.87 17.70 -7.01
CA LYS A 373 -8.93 16.82 -7.53
C LYS A 373 -9.78 16.22 -6.41
N ILE A 374 -9.17 15.76 -5.31
CA ILE A 374 -9.90 15.23 -4.15
C ILE A 374 -10.73 16.33 -3.49
N CYS A 375 -10.15 17.51 -3.26
CA CYS A 375 -10.86 18.63 -2.65
C CYS A 375 -12.07 19.07 -3.49
N GLU A 376 -11.92 19.15 -4.82
CA GLU A 376 -13.02 19.43 -5.74
C GLU A 376 -14.15 18.39 -5.65
N VAL A 377 -13.81 17.09 -5.69
CA VAL A 377 -14.80 16.01 -5.65
C VAL A 377 -15.53 15.97 -4.31
N LYS A 378 -14.81 16.23 -3.22
CA LYS A 378 -15.35 16.24 -1.85
C LYS A 378 -16.02 17.56 -1.45
N GLY A 379 -15.83 18.62 -2.23
CA GLY A 379 -16.28 19.97 -1.87
C GLY A 379 -15.54 20.52 -0.64
N TRP A 380 -14.30 20.11 -0.42
CA TRP A 380 -13.47 20.63 0.67
C TRP A 380 -12.75 21.91 0.23
N GLU A 381 -12.67 22.89 1.14
CA GLU A 381 -11.74 24.01 0.98
C GLU A 381 -10.30 23.49 1.01
N LEU A 382 -9.44 24.01 0.15
CA LEU A 382 -8.10 23.44 -0.08
C LEU A 382 -7.27 23.32 1.21
N GLU A 383 -7.31 24.33 2.07
CA GLU A 383 -6.56 24.31 3.34
C GLU A 383 -7.09 23.24 4.31
N ASP A 384 -8.41 23.08 4.39
CA ASP A 384 -9.06 22.05 5.22
C ASP A 384 -8.80 20.66 4.64
N GLY A 385 -8.88 20.51 3.32
CA GLY A 385 -8.58 19.27 2.62
C GLY A 385 -7.15 18.78 2.88
N VAL A 386 -6.15 19.65 2.81
CA VAL A 386 -4.75 19.28 3.12
C VAL A 386 -4.59 18.86 4.57
N LYS A 387 -5.23 19.55 5.53
CA LYS A 387 -5.18 19.14 6.96
C LYS A 387 -5.76 17.74 7.16
N ARG A 388 -6.96 17.49 6.62
CA ARG A 388 -7.63 16.17 6.67
C ARG A 388 -6.77 15.08 6.07
N LEU A 389 -6.22 15.30 4.88
CA LEU A 389 -5.37 14.32 4.20
C LEU A 389 -4.11 14.00 5.04
N GLY A 390 -3.51 15.01 5.66
CA GLY A 390 -2.38 14.81 6.59
C GLY A 390 -2.78 14.02 7.84
N GLU A 391 -3.92 14.34 8.46
CA GLU A 391 -4.45 13.59 9.61
C GLU A 391 -4.74 12.13 9.26
N ASN A 392 -5.34 11.89 8.10
CA ASN A 392 -5.64 10.57 7.59
C ASN A 392 -4.36 9.75 7.38
N TRP A 393 -3.32 10.35 6.79
CA TRP A 393 -2.03 9.69 6.60
C TRP A 393 -1.37 9.35 7.94
N ARG A 394 -1.36 10.27 8.90
CA ARG A 394 -0.82 10.00 10.26
C ARG A 394 -1.57 8.86 10.94
N ARG A 395 -2.90 8.83 10.83
CA ARG A 395 -3.71 7.75 11.36
C ARG A 395 -3.42 6.41 10.66
N PHE A 396 -3.18 6.43 9.35
CA PHE A 396 -2.78 5.23 8.61
C PHE A 396 -1.39 4.72 9.01
N MET A 397 -0.42 5.61 9.19
CA MET A 397 0.95 5.23 9.59
C MET A 397 1.02 4.79 11.05
N PHE A 398 0.60 5.67 11.96
CA PHE A 398 0.86 5.55 13.40
C PHE A 398 -0.32 5.00 14.19
N GLY A 399 -1.50 4.91 13.57
CA GLY A 399 -2.75 4.57 14.27
C GLY A 399 -3.36 5.79 14.97
N SER A 400 -4.51 5.58 15.60
CA SER A 400 -5.09 6.59 16.48
C SER A 400 -4.25 6.69 17.76
N ALA A 401 -3.88 7.90 18.18
CA ALA A 401 -3.25 8.12 19.47
C ALA A 401 -4.06 7.43 20.57
N LYS A 402 -3.41 6.59 21.39
CA LYS A 402 -4.03 6.18 22.65
C LYS A 402 -4.27 7.47 23.45
N PRO A 403 -5.44 7.66 24.09
CA PRO A 403 -5.60 8.75 25.02
C PRO A 403 -4.47 8.64 26.04
N THR A 404 -3.59 9.63 26.06
CA THR A 404 -2.53 9.71 27.04
C THR A 404 -3.24 9.81 28.39
N GLU A 405 -3.14 8.77 29.22
CA GLU A 405 -3.44 8.94 30.63
C GLU A 405 -2.52 10.05 31.13
N GLN A 406 -3.10 11.23 31.35
CA GLN A 406 -2.42 12.32 32.02
C GLN A 406 -1.93 11.76 33.37
N ARG A 407 -0.62 11.63 33.52
CA ARG A 407 0.02 11.34 34.80
C ARG A 407 -0.09 12.53 35.74
#